data_AF-A0A2G4K4A9-F1
#
_entry.id   AF-A0A2G4K4A9-F1
#
_cell.length_a   1.000
_cell.length_b   1.000
_cell.length_c   1.000
_cell.angle_alpha   90.00
_cell.angle_beta   90.00
_cell.angle_gamma   90.00
#
_symmetry.space_group_name_H-M   'P 1'
#
loop_
_entity.id
_entity.type
_entity.pdbx_description
1 polymer ?
#
loop_
_entity_poly.entity_id
_entity_poly.type
_entity_poly.pdbx_seq_one_letter_code
_entity_poly.pdbx_strand_id
1 'polypeptide(L)'
;MSQIHYELFVRRKVGAQWTLEIATENRAHAIQTAEDVLEQKRAVAVRVSKETLNPETGEYKSLAIFTKGMVDGGKAKKEEEERDPLCVQPADLYTAHARDRIGRLLEGWLNRHKATPFELLHRPDLVEKLEASGTDLQHALQKIAIPEAEARGVTVHEIIRHFQGLVERTIGNLSKAFKKGALPDLDKEGFAKAAERLVADPDRAFLLGAGVAASIAPAVNWSEKIARLLDLADAAPTEPRARVAALSAIEQPLAEIIGSRAGMADLLDTTKGDLGHTLAAMTRLTGGAAVEALIRIEASVRACMPDLSGTAKRLSDWLGGDDFPTVRKAIAERVLTELNGVRRLKPSDAEAEIEYLRSLAMSLTAAAGRILQAEDIQAAFTTRSKTLLNGDFIDSLLGRDRSSYEEIKILIRLAENVMGAVNKRNAARWLNGNISAMRFEKEMRQGPDSPVTKLSQLAGLQRQLTRSGLVREDYEPLCVKLGDIGAQIEGDTRLLTMLVRAPAPLPHRLTLLAKLAMGESGPTGPVADKARAEALKLARGPGAREELAESPQTLDLLKSLTGRAA
;
A
#
# COMPACT_ATOMS: atom_id res chain seq x y z
N MET A 1 -43.17 -15.73 19.35
CA MET A 1 -43.18 -16.21 17.95
C MET A 1 -42.41 -15.19 17.13
N SER A 2 -41.37 -15.59 16.40
CA SER A 2 -40.61 -14.67 15.53
C SER A 2 -41.47 -14.25 14.34
N GLN A 3 -41.66 -12.96 14.13
CA GLN A 3 -42.35 -12.43 12.95
C GLN A 3 -41.44 -12.64 11.73
N ILE A 4 -41.92 -13.40 10.76
CA ILE A 4 -41.18 -13.76 9.53
C ILE A 4 -42.03 -13.35 8.33
N HIS A 5 -41.43 -12.61 7.41
CA HIS A 5 -42.01 -12.34 6.11
C HIS A 5 -40.95 -12.47 5.00
N TYR A 6 -41.40 -12.54 3.76
CA TYR A 6 -40.58 -12.73 2.57
C TYR A 6 -40.78 -11.56 1.61
N GLU A 7 -39.68 -11.00 1.13
CA GLU A 7 -39.67 -9.84 0.24
C GLU A 7 -39.11 -10.23 -1.13
N LEU A 8 -39.88 -9.98 -2.19
CA LEU A 8 -39.44 -10.16 -3.58
C LEU A 8 -38.91 -8.83 -4.11
N PHE A 9 -37.63 -8.80 -4.42
CA PHE A 9 -36.99 -7.73 -5.16
C PHE A 9 -36.83 -8.12 -6.62
N VAL A 10 -37.17 -7.20 -7.52
CA VAL A 10 -37.05 -7.37 -8.96
C VAL A 10 -36.12 -6.32 -9.54
N ARG A 11 -35.45 -6.67 -10.63
CA ARG A 11 -34.59 -5.76 -11.39
C ARG A 11 -35.06 -5.74 -12.84
N ARG A 12 -35.59 -4.61 -13.30
CA ARG A 12 -36.28 -4.52 -14.61
C ARG A 12 -35.34 -4.40 -15.81
N LYS A 13 -34.12 -3.86 -15.63
CA LYS A 13 -33.09 -3.73 -16.67
C LYS A 13 -31.70 -4.03 -16.09
N VAL A 14 -30.76 -4.45 -16.93
CA VAL A 14 -29.36 -4.67 -16.52
C VAL A 14 -28.79 -3.34 -16.01
N GLY A 15 -28.18 -3.35 -14.82
CA GLY A 15 -27.67 -2.15 -14.15
C GLY A 15 -28.70 -1.28 -13.42
N ALA A 16 -30.00 -1.61 -13.45
CA ALA A 16 -31.02 -0.90 -12.67
C ALA A 16 -30.97 -1.26 -11.17
N GLN A 17 -31.48 -0.38 -10.31
CA GLN A 17 -31.63 -0.67 -8.89
C GLN A 17 -32.66 -1.78 -8.64
N TRP A 18 -32.50 -2.50 -7.53
CA TRP A 18 -33.47 -3.49 -7.06
C TRP A 18 -34.69 -2.78 -6.49
N THR A 19 -35.88 -3.16 -6.94
CA THR A 19 -37.16 -2.63 -6.47
C THR A 19 -37.96 -3.73 -5.79
N LEU A 20 -38.50 -3.45 -4.60
CA LEU A 20 -39.44 -4.36 -3.93
C LEU A 20 -40.72 -4.44 -4.76
N GLU A 21 -41.10 -5.65 -5.17
CA GLU A 21 -42.34 -5.91 -5.92
C GLU A 21 -43.45 -6.42 -4.98
N ILE A 22 -43.14 -7.37 -4.09
CA ILE A 22 -44.10 -7.89 -3.11
C ILE A 22 -43.44 -8.19 -1.76
N ALA A 23 -44.22 -8.12 -0.68
CA ALA A 23 -43.90 -8.67 0.63
C ALA A 23 -45.03 -9.60 1.09
N THR A 24 -44.72 -10.83 1.53
CA THR A 24 -45.72 -11.84 1.91
C THR A 24 -45.19 -12.75 3.02
N GLU A 25 -46.07 -13.26 3.87
CA GLU A 25 -45.71 -14.26 4.89
C GLU A 25 -45.57 -15.68 4.28
N ASN A 26 -46.02 -15.88 3.04
CA ASN A 26 -46.00 -17.18 2.37
C ASN A 26 -44.77 -17.34 1.46
N ARG A 27 -43.83 -18.19 1.89
CA ARG A 27 -42.60 -18.52 1.13
C ARG A 27 -42.87 -19.02 -0.29
N ALA A 28 -43.83 -19.93 -0.45
CA ALA A 28 -44.10 -20.56 -1.74
C ALA A 28 -44.65 -19.53 -2.73
N HIS A 29 -45.52 -18.63 -2.24
CA HIS A 29 -46.07 -17.55 -3.05
C HIS A 29 -44.99 -16.54 -3.49
N ALA A 30 -44.05 -16.19 -2.61
CA ALA A 30 -42.94 -15.30 -2.97
C ALA A 30 -42.04 -15.88 -4.08
N ILE A 31 -41.76 -17.19 -4.02
CA ILE A 31 -40.95 -17.88 -5.03
C ILE A 31 -41.71 -18.02 -6.34
N GLN A 32 -42.98 -18.44 -6.31
CA GLN A 32 -43.80 -18.57 -7.52
C GLN A 32 -43.90 -17.25 -8.27
N THR A 33 -44.23 -16.16 -7.56
CA THR A 33 -44.32 -14.83 -8.18
C THR A 33 -42.97 -14.36 -8.73
N ALA A 34 -41.85 -14.73 -8.10
CA ALA A 34 -40.52 -14.44 -8.63
C ALA A 34 -40.26 -15.15 -9.97
N GLU A 35 -40.71 -16.39 -10.11
CA GLU A 35 -40.59 -17.15 -11.35
C GLU A 35 -41.51 -16.62 -12.44
N ASP A 36 -42.77 -16.31 -12.11
CA ASP A 36 -43.74 -15.75 -13.04
C ASP A 36 -43.27 -14.39 -13.60
N VAL A 37 -42.65 -13.55 -12.76
CA VAL A 37 -42.09 -12.25 -13.18
C VAL A 37 -40.94 -12.42 -14.19
N LEU A 38 -40.13 -13.46 -14.05
CA LEU A 38 -39.08 -13.78 -15.03
C LEU A 38 -39.66 -14.37 -16.32
N GLU A 39 -40.63 -15.28 -16.21
CA GLU A 39 -41.26 -15.92 -17.37
C GLU A 39 -42.04 -14.91 -18.23
N GLN A 40 -42.73 -13.96 -17.58
CA GLN A 40 -43.43 -12.85 -18.24
C GLN A 40 -42.48 -11.75 -18.76
N LYS A 41 -41.15 -11.92 -18.63
CA LYS A 41 -40.12 -10.95 -19.02
C LYS A 41 -40.31 -9.55 -18.42
N ARG A 42 -40.94 -9.46 -17.24
CA ARG A 42 -41.14 -8.20 -16.51
C ARG A 42 -39.90 -7.76 -15.74
N ALA A 43 -38.95 -8.68 -15.50
CA ALA A 43 -37.65 -8.39 -14.89
C ALA A 43 -36.53 -9.19 -15.56
N VAL A 44 -35.30 -8.67 -15.49
CA VAL A 44 -34.08 -9.37 -15.90
C VAL A 44 -33.44 -10.19 -14.76
N ALA A 45 -33.78 -9.87 -13.51
CA ALA A 45 -33.38 -10.64 -12.32
C ALA A 45 -34.38 -10.47 -11.18
N VAL A 46 -34.46 -11.49 -10.32
CA VAL A 46 -35.31 -11.54 -9.12
C VAL A 46 -34.54 -12.06 -7.93
N ARG A 47 -34.86 -11.58 -6.73
CA ARG A 47 -34.29 -12.00 -5.45
C ARG A 47 -35.38 -12.04 -4.38
N VAL A 48 -35.58 -13.18 -3.73
CA VAL A 48 -36.44 -13.29 -2.56
C VAL A 48 -35.57 -13.31 -1.30
N SER A 49 -35.79 -12.36 -0.39
CA SER A 49 -35.21 -12.39 0.96
C SER A 49 -36.24 -12.86 1.99
N LYS A 50 -35.76 -13.56 3.01
CA LYS A 50 -36.49 -13.86 4.23
C LYS A 50 -36.06 -12.83 5.27
N GLU A 51 -37.02 -12.07 5.76
CA GLU A 51 -36.85 -11.13 6.86
C GLU A 51 -37.29 -11.80 8.16
N THR A 52 -36.40 -11.83 9.15
CA THR A 52 -36.70 -12.37 10.48
C THR A 52 -36.49 -11.29 11.52
N LEU A 53 -37.54 -10.90 12.23
CA LEU A 53 -37.46 -9.91 13.30
C LEU A 53 -36.67 -10.48 14.49
N ASN A 54 -35.64 -9.77 14.92
CA ASN A 54 -34.97 -10.03 16.19
C ASN A 54 -35.74 -9.33 17.33
N PRO A 55 -36.41 -10.06 18.24
CA PRO A 55 -37.26 -9.45 19.27
C PRO A 55 -36.47 -8.65 20.32
N GLU A 56 -35.17 -8.89 20.47
CA GLU A 56 -34.33 -8.16 21.44
C GLU A 56 -33.84 -6.81 20.93
N THR A 57 -33.60 -6.69 19.62
CA THR A 57 -33.05 -5.45 19.02
C THR A 57 -34.07 -4.67 18.18
N GLY A 58 -35.21 -5.29 17.82
CA GLY A 58 -36.21 -4.71 16.93
C GLY A 58 -35.77 -4.66 15.45
N GLU A 59 -34.60 -5.21 15.13
CA GLU A 59 -34.03 -5.20 13.78
C GLU A 59 -34.41 -6.46 12.99
N TYR A 60 -34.58 -6.30 11.67
CA TYR A 60 -34.80 -7.42 10.76
C TYR A 60 -33.47 -7.98 10.26
N LYS A 61 -33.29 -9.30 10.39
CA LYS A 61 -32.21 -10.03 9.71
C LYS A 61 -32.71 -10.51 8.35
N SER A 62 -32.14 -9.95 7.29
CA SER A 62 -32.42 -10.31 5.90
C SER A 62 -31.50 -11.44 5.41
N LEU A 63 -32.09 -12.51 4.87
CA LEU A 63 -31.36 -13.61 4.21
C LEU A 63 -31.93 -13.89 2.83
N ALA A 64 -31.13 -13.79 1.77
CA ALA A 64 -31.56 -14.17 0.42
C ALA A 64 -31.77 -15.69 0.32
N ILE A 65 -33.00 -16.12 0.01
CA ILE A 65 -33.37 -17.54 -0.08
C ILE A 65 -33.58 -18.02 -1.52
N PHE A 66 -33.75 -17.09 -2.47
CA PHE A 66 -33.93 -17.40 -3.88
C PHE A 66 -33.36 -16.24 -4.71
N THR A 67 -32.60 -16.53 -5.76
CA THR A 67 -32.03 -15.53 -6.66
C THR A 67 -31.88 -16.12 -8.04
N LYS A 68 -32.44 -15.48 -9.07
CA LYS A 68 -32.52 -16.01 -10.43
C LYS A 68 -32.48 -14.87 -11.46
N GLY A 69 -31.89 -15.12 -12.64
CA GLY A 69 -31.75 -14.15 -13.73
C GLY A 69 -30.34 -13.53 -13.84
N MET A 70 -30.21 -12.48 -14.65
CA MET A 70 -28.96 -11.75 -14.90
C MET A 70 -28.64 -10.86 -13.68
N VAL A 71 -28.05 -11.43 -12.63
CA VAL A 71 -27.58 -10.73 -11.43
C VAL A 71 -26.16 -10.23 -11.67
N ASP A 72 -25.87 -8.95 -11.43
CA ASP A 72 -24.51 -8.43 -11.62
C ASP A 72 -23.53 -9.17 -10.70
N GLY A 73 -22.52 -9.79 -11.30
CA GLY A 73 -21.31 -10.23 -10.63
C GLY A 73 -21.48 -11.39 -9.66
N GLY A 74 -21.90 -12.56 -10.17
CA GLY A 74 -21.32 -13.79 -9.62
C GLY A 74 -19.80 -13.61 -9.64
N LYS A 75 -19.11 -13.89 -8.52
CA LYS A 75 -17.63 -13.88 -8.49
C LYS A 75 -17.16 -14.53 -9.78
N ALA A 76 -16.31 -13.83 -10.54
CA ALA A 76 -15.68 -14.43 -11.71
C ALA A 76 -15.27 -15.85 -11.33
N LYS A 77 -15.68 -16.84 -12.14
CA LYS A 77 -15.22 -18.21 -11.96
C LYS A 77 -13.70 -18.08 -11.84
N LYS A 78 -13.17 -18.39 -10.64
CA LYS A 78 -11.74 -18.25 -10.38
C LYS A 78 -11.08 -19.00 -11.55
N GLU A 79 -10.24 -18.30 -12.32
CA GLU A 79 -9.54 -18.93 -13.43
C GLU A 79 -8.94 -20.24 -12.91
N GLU A 80 -9.00 -21.31 -13.72
CA GLU A 80 -8.28 -22.53 -13.38
C GLU A 80 -6.82 -22.15 -13.28
N GLU A 81 -6.37 -21.90 -12.03
CA GLU A 81 -4.96 -21.69 -11.71
C GLU A 81 -4.20 -22.82 -12.38
N GLU A 82 -3.17 -22.48 -13.15
CA GLU A 82 -2.22 -23.42 -13.71
C GLU A 82 -1.72 -24.30 -12.55
N ARG A 83 -2.22 -25.54 -12.47
CA ARG A 83 -2.04 -26.37 -11.27
C ARG A 83 -0.71 -27.08 -11.37
N ASP A 84 0.19 -26.74 -10.45
CA ASP A 84 1.45 -27.45 -10.31
C ASP A 84 1.23 -28.97 -10.13
N PRO A 85 2.12 -29.81 -10.68
CA PRO A 85 2.03 -31.25 -10.51
C PRO A 85 2.14 -31.66 -9.03
N LEU A 86 1.42 -32.73 -8.66
CA LEU A 86 1.52 -33.29 -7.30
C LEU A 86 2.94 -33.79 -7.03
N CYS A 87 3.41 -33.59 -5.80
CA CYS A 87 4.62 -34.26 -5.32
C CYS A 87 4.39 -35.78 -5.30
N VAL A 88 5.26 -36.54 -5.96
CA VAL A 88 5.17 -38.00 -6.10
C VAL A 88 6.39 -38.71 -5.51
N GLN A 89 7.54 -38.03 -5.45
CA GLN A 89 8.80 -38.54 -4.91
C GLN A 89 9.36 -37.63 -3.81
N PRO A 90 10.17 -38.16 -2.87
CA PRO A 90 10.71 -37.37 -1.76
C PRO A 90 11.44 -36.09 -2.18
N ALA A 91 12.14 -36.12 -3.33
CA ALA A 91 12.85 -34.95 -3.86
C ALA A 91 11.90 -33.78 -4.19
N ASP A 92 10.64 -34.05 -4.54
CA ASP A 92 9.66 -33.01 -4.88
C ASP A 92 9.34 -32.11 -3.69
N LEU A 93 9.45 -32.62 -2.45
CA LEU A 93 9.25 -31.85 -1.22
C LEU A 93 10.33 -30.78 -1.01
N TYR A 94 11.50 -30.94 -1.66
CA TYR A 94 12.61 -29.97 -1.59
C TYR A 94 12.50 -28.88 -2.64
N THR A 95 11.46 -28.85 -3.48
CA THR A 95 11.25 -27.74 -4.43
C THR A 95 10.81 -26.47 -3.69
N ALA A 96 11.08 -25.30 -4.25
CA ALA A 96 10.69 -24.02 -3.64
C ALA A 96 9.17 -23.94 -3.40
N HIS A 97 8.37 -24.39 -4.37
CA HIS A 97 6.91 -24.42 -4.29
C HIS A 97 6.40 -25.35 -3.18
N ALA A 98 6.99 -26.55 -3.05
CA ALA A 98 6.61 -27.47 -2.00
C ALA A 98 6.97 -26.94 -0.61
N ARG A 99 8.15 -26.34 -0.43
CA ARG A 99 8.57 -25.74 0.85
C ARG A 99 7.71 -24.56 1.25
N ASP A 100 7.34 -23.69 0.31
CA ASP A 100 6.39 -22.61 0.57
C ASP A 100 5.01 -23.16 1.01
N ARG A 101 4.51 -24.21 0.34
CA ARG A 101 3.26 -24.87 0.72
C ARG A 101 3.37 -25.53 2.11
N ILE A 102 4.47 -26.21 2.42
CA ILE A 102 4.76 -26.78 3.75
C ILE A 102 4.75 -25.65 4.80
N GLY A 103 5.41 -24.53 4.53
CA GLY A 103 5.46 -23.36 5.38
C GLY A 103 4.08 -22.82 5.73
N ARG A 104 3.18 -22.69 4.73
CA ARG A 104 1.80 -22.24 4.93
C ARG A 104 0.95 -23.23 5.72
N LEU A 105 1.11 -24.53 5.47
CA LEU A 105 0.29 -25.56 6.12
C LEU A 105 0.68 -25.81 7.57
N LEU A 106 1.97 -25.74 7.86
CA LEU A 106 2.55 -25.97 9.19
C LEU A 106 2.94 -24.66 9.88
N GLU A 107 2.48 -23.50 9.42
CA GLU A 107 2.87 -22.17 9.91
C GLU A 107 2.81 -22.08 11.45
N GLY A 108 1.70 -22.54 12.04
CA GLY A 108 1.51 -22.52 13.49
C GLY A 108 2.53 -23.39 14.23
N TRP A 109 2.83 -24.59 13.72
CA TRP A 109 3.79 -25.51 14.33
C TRP A 109 5.23 -25.01 14.17
N LEU A 110 5.58 -24.55 12.97
CA LEU A 110 6.90 -24.01 12.62
C LEU A 110 7.22 -22.77 13.47
N ASN A 111 6.24 -21.87 13.66
CA ASN A 111 6.42 -20.69 14.51
C ASN A 111 6.61 -21.03 15.99
N ARG A 112 5.93 -22.07 16.52
CA ARG A 112 6.11 -22.55 17.90
C ARG A 112 7.51 -23.10 18.15
N HIS A 113 8.07 -23.79 17.15
CA HIS A 113 9.40 -24.41 17.24
C HIS A 113 10.52 -23.54 16.65
N LYS A 114 10.20 -22.32 16.21
CA LYS A 114 11.12 -21.40 15.50
C LYS A 114 11.87 -22.10 14.37
N ALA A 115 11.21 -22.97 13.62
CA ALA A 115 11.82 -23.79 12.58
C ALA A 115 11.33 -23.35 11.19
N THR A 116 12.19 -23.52 10.18
CA THR A 116 11.82 -23.33 8.78
C THR A 116 11.39 -24.64 8.12
N PRO A 117 10.61 -24.60 7.02
CA PRO A 117 10.41 -25.77 6.16
C PRO A 117 11.73 -26.43 5.73
N PHE A 118 12.75 -25.63 5.42
CA PHE A 118 14.09 -26.11 5.13
C PHE A 118 14.67 -26.94 6.28
N GLU A 119 14.63 -26.43 7.52
CA GLU A 119 15.12 -27.18 8.69
C GLU A 119 14.33 -28.48 8.90
N LEU A 120 13.01 -28.43 8.77
CA LEU A 120 12.15 -29.61 8.94
C LEU A 120 12.52 -30.74 7.98
N LEU A 121 12.87 -30.42 6.73
CA LEU A 121 13.26 -31.41 5.73
C LEU A 121 14.67 -31.97 5.94
N HIS A 122 15.51 -31.29 6.71
CA HIS A 122 16.92 -31.64 6.88
C HIS A 122 17.29 -32.12 8.28
N ARG A 123 16.38 -32.04 9.27
CA ARG A 123 16.65 -32.38 10.67
C ARG A 123 15.74 -33.49 11.20
N PRO A 124 16.30 -34.67 11.55
CA PRO A 124 15.52 -35.76 12.15
C PRO A 124 14.83 -35.37 13.46
N ASP A 125 15.46 -34.55 14.30
CA ASP A 125 14.89 -34.15 15.60
C ASP A 125 13.61 -33.31 15.46
N LEU A 126 13.48 -32.52 14.38
CA LEU A 126 12.27 -31.75 14.09
C LEU A 126 11.16 -32.64 13.54
N VAL A 127 11.53 -33.63 12.72
CA VAL A 127 10.59 -34.63 12.21
C VAL A 127 10.00 -35.45 13.36
N GLU A 128 10.84 -35.95 14.28
CA GLU A 128 10.38 -36.69 15.46
C GLU A 128 9.42 -35.85 16.33
N LYS A 129 9.71 -34.56 16.51
CA LYS A 129 8.81 -33.62 17.22
C LYS A 129 7.48 -33.41 16.48
N LEU A 130 7.51 -33.35 15.14
CA LEU A 130 6.30 -33.22 14.33
C LEU A 130 5.45 -34.49 14.40
N GLU A 131 6.05 -35.68 14.32
CA GLU A 131 5.34 -36.95 14.49
C GLU A 131 4.75 -37.08 15.90
N ALA A 132 5.51 -36.68 16.93
CA ALA A 132 5.05 -36.69 18.32
C ALA A 132 3.89 -35.70 18.59
N SER A 133 3.75 -34.64 17.79
CA SER A 133 2.64 -33.68 17.92
C SER A 133 1.27 -34.27 17.53
N GLY A 134 1.25 -35.41 16.82
CA GLY A 134 0.08 -36.22 16.52
C GLY A 134 -0.89 -35.64 15.50
N THR A 135 -1.42 -34.44 15.74
CA THR A 135 -2.53 -33.87 14.94
C THR A 135 -2.07 -32.84 13.90
N ASP A 136 -0.98 -32.11 14.13
CA ASP A 136 -0.52 -31.03 13.23
C ASP A 136 -0.27 -31.54 11.79
N LEU A 137 0.42 -32.68 11.65
CA LEU A 137 0.69 -33.30 10.35
C LEU A 137 -0.60 -33.79 9.67
N GLN A 138 -1.49 -34.46 10.41
CA GLN A 138 -2.76 -34.94 9.88
C GLN A 138 -3.65 -33.78 9.39
N HIS A 139 -3.72 -32.69 10.16
CA HIS A 139 -4.46 -31.49 9.75
C HIS A 139 -3.86 -30.83 8.51
N ALA A 140 -2.54 -30.76 8.39
CA ALA A 140 -1.88 -30.24 7.19
C ALA A 140 -2.21 -31.08 5.95
N LEU A 141 -2.19 -32.41 6.08
CA LEU A 141 -2.54 -33.33 4.99
C LEU A 141 -4.00 -33.19 4.56
N GLN A 142 -4.94 -33.09 5.52
CA GLN A 142 -6.36 -32.90 5.24
C GLN A 142 -6.64 -31.60 4.47
N LYS A 143 -5.96 -30.49 4.83
CA LYS A 143 -6.11 -29.19 4.16
C LYS A 143 -5.74 -29.23 2.68
N ILE A 144 -4.73 -30.02 2.30
CA ILE A 144 -4.37 -30.22 0.88
C ILE A 144 -5.30 -31.24 0.21
N ALA A 145 -5.68 -32.30 0.93
CA ALA A 145 -6.36 -33.43 0.31
C ALA A 145 -7.74 -33.09 -0.23
N ILE A 146 -8.49 -32.19 0.40
CA ILE A 146 -9.83 -31.77 -0.05
C ILE A 146 -9.78 -31.12 -1.45
N PRO A 147 -9.03 -30.01 -1.66
CA PRO A 147 -8.98 -29.36 -2.97
C PRO A 147 -8.32 -30.25 -4.04
N GLU A 148 -7.30 -31.04 -3.70
CA GLU A 148 -6.65 -31.95 -4.67
C GLU A 148 -7.56 -33.11 -5.09
N ALA A 149 -8.37 -33.65 -4.18
CA ALA A 149 -9.34 -34.70 -4.48
C ALA A 149 -10.43 -34.20 -5.44
N GLU A 150 -11.00 -33.03 -5.14
CA GLU A 150 -11.99 -32.36 -6.00
C GLU A 150 -11.41 -32.07 -7.39
N ALA A 151 -10.18 -31.54 -7.44
CA ALA A 151 -9.47 -31.22 -8.66
C ALA A 151 -9.22 -32.42 -9.58
N ARG A 152 -9.02 -33.61 -9.00
CA ARG A 152 -8.55 -34.81 -9.72
C ARG A 152 -9.63 -35.88 -9.88
N GLY A 153 -10.82 -35.65 -9.33
CA GLY A 153 -11.93 -36.61 -9.37
C GLY A 153 -11.63 -37.91 -8.61
N VAL A 154 -10.76 -37.85 -7.60
CA VAL A 154 -10.39 -39.00 -6.74
C VAL A 154 -10.90 -38.75 -5.31
N THR A 155 -10.87 -39.77 -4.46
CA THR A 155 -11.35 -39.61 -3.09
C THR A 155 -10.32 -38.87 -2.22
N VAL A 156 -10.80 -38.10 -1.24
CA VAL A 156 -9.93 -37.45 -0.23
C VAL A 156 -9.03 -38.48 0.47
N HIS A 157 -9.56 -39.68 0.73
CA HIS A 157 -8.82 -40.76 1.35
C HIS A 157 -7.63 -41.22 0.49
N GLU A 158 -7.79 -41.31 -0.83
CA GLU A 158 -6.69 -41.71 -1.73
C GLU A 158 -5.56 -40.67 -1.73
N ILE A 159 -5.90 -39.38 -1.76
CA ILE A 159 -4.90 -38.30 -1.69
C ILE A 159 -4.18 -38.29 -0.35
N ILE A 160 -4.90 -38.45 0.77
CA ILE A 160 -4.28 -38.56 2.10
C ILE A 160 -3.29 -39.71 2.14
N ARG A 161 -3.68 -40.91 1.65
CA ARG A 161 -2.80 -42.09 1.63
C ARG A 161 -1.55 -41.86 0.77
N HIS A 162 -1.69 -41.19 -0.37
CA HIS A 162 -0.56 -40.83 -1.25
C HIS A 162 0.45 -39.95 -0.53
N PHE A 163 -0.01 -38.85 0.08
CA PHE A 163 0.88 -37.94 0.80
C PHE A 163 1.46 -38.55 2.08
N GLN A 164 0.70 -39.37 2.82
CA GLN A 164 1.24 -40.12 3.98
C GLN A 164 2.40 -41.01 3.54
N GLY A 165 2.21 -41.82 2.49
CA GLY A 165 3.29 -42.66 1.97
C GLY A 165 4.49 -41.86 1.46
N LEU A 166 4.28 -40.66 0.90
CA LEU A 166 5.37 -39.76 0.50
C LEU A 166 6.15 -39.24 1.72
N VAL A 167 5.45 -38.82 2.77
CA VAL A 167 6.04 -38.36 4.03
C VAL A 167 6.85 -39.48 4.67
N GLU A 168 6.29 -40.67 4.84
CA GLU A 168 6.97 -41.84 5.42
C GLU A 168 8.27 -42.19 4.68
N ARG A 169 8.23 -42.19 3.34
CA ARG A 169 9.45 -42.42 2.53
C ARG A 169 10.50 -41.33 2.74
N THR A 170 10.08 -40.08 2.86
CA THR A 170 10.97 -38.94 3.07
C THR A 170 11.64 -39.01 4.45
N ILE A 171 10.86 -39.28 5.49
CA ILE A 171 11.34 -39.50 6.86
C ILE A 171 12.33 -40.68 6.89
N GLY A 172 11.98 -41.78 6.23
CA GLY A 172 12.84 -42.96 6.12
C GLY A 172 14.20 -42.66 5.46
N ASN A 173 14.23 -41.84 4.41
CA ASN A 173 15.46 -41.44 3.74
C ASN A 173 16.33 -40.53 4.63
N LEU A 174 15.73 -39.53 5.26
CA LEU A 174 16.42 -38.62 6.18
C LEU A 174 17.06 -39.39 7.35
N SER A 175 16.29 -40.26 8.01
CA SER A 175 16.76 -41.09 9.13
C SER A 175 17.89 -42.03 8.72
N LYS A 176 17.85 -42.61 7.50
CA LYS A 176 18.93 -43.45 6.98
C LYS A 176 20.21 -42.64 6.72
N ALA A 177 20.09 -41.42 6.18
CA ALA A 177 21.25 -40.56 5.93
C ALA A 177 21.96 -40.18 7.23
N PHE A 178 21.19 -39.85 8.27
CA PHE A 178 21.73 -39.51 9.60
C PHE A 178 22.44 -40.71 10.25
N LYS A 179 21.82 -41.90 10.24
CA LYS A 179 22.42 -43.13 10.79
C LYS A 179 23.72 -43.56 10.10
N LYS A 180 23.88 -43.23 8.82
CA LYS A 180 25.10 -43.53 8.05
C LYS A 180 26.27 -42.59 8.37
N GLY A 181 26.05 -41.51 9.14
CA GLY A 181 27.09 -40.52 9.44
C GLY A 181 27.59 -39.76 8.21
N ALA A 182 26.79 -39.71 7.13
CA ALA A 182 27.16 -39.07 5.87
C ALA A 182 27.04 -37.54 5.91
N LEU A 183 26.45 -36.99 6.96
CA LEU A 183 26.15 -35.57 7.07
C LEU A 183 27.40 -34.77 7.49
N PRO A 184 27.67 -33.63 6.84
CA PRO A 184 28.77 -32.75 7.22
C PRO A 184 28.56 -32.15 8.62
N ASP A 185 29.62 -32.10 9.42
CA ASP A 185 29.66 -31.42 10.72
C ASP A 185 30.41 -30.11 10.54
N LEU A 186 29.66 -29.06 10.20
CA LEU A 186 30.23 -27.76 9.82
C LEU A 186 31.00 -27.09 10.96
N ASP A 187 30.63 -27.36 12.20
CA ASP A 187 31.28 -26.79 13.38
C ASP A 187 32.67 -27.41 13.61
N LYS A 188 32.90 -28.65 13.16
CA LYS A 188 34.20 -29.33 13.26
C LYS A 188 35.05 -29.25 11.99
N GLU A 189 34.46 -29.52 10.83
CA GLU A 189 35.20 -29.59 9.57
C GLU A 189 35.39 -28.22 8.90
N GLY A 190 34.51 -27.27 9.21
CA GLY A 190 34.47 -25.95 8.60
C GLY A 190 33.69 -25.92 7.28
N PHE A 191 32.89 -24.88 7.08
CA PHE A 191 31.93 -24.80 5.98
C PHE A 191 32.57 -24.81 4.59
N ALA A 192 33.66 -24.06 4.38
CA ALA A 192 34.40 -24.07 3.10
C ALA A 192 34.87 -25.47 2.69
N LYS A 193 35.49 -26.21 3.63
CA LYS A 193 36.01 -27.56 3.36
C LYS A 193 34.88 -28.56 3.08
N ALA A 194 33.78 -28.47 3.83
CA ALA A 194 32.59 -29.27 3.58
C ALA A 194 32.04 -29.04 2.16
N ALA A 195 31.92 -27.78 1.75
CA ALA A 195 31.44 -27.40 0.42
C ALA A 195 32.36 -27.89 -0.70
N GLU A 196 33.67 -27.73 -0.56
CA GLU A 196 34.65 -28.21 -1.55
C GLU A 196 34.65 -29.73 -1.67
N ARG A 197 34.52 -30.46 -0.55
CA ARG A 197 34.42 -31.93 -0.54
C ARG A 197 33.15 -32.41 -1.22
N LEU A 198 32.02 -31.73 -0.98
CA LEU A 198 30.70 -32.15 -1.43
C LEU A 198 30.34 -31.64 -2.82
N VAL A 199 31.07 -30.69 -3.41
CA VAL A 199 30.68 -30.06 -4.69
C VAL A 199 30.49 -31.05 -5.85
N ALA A 200 31.24 -32.16 -5.84
CA ALA A 200 31.15 -33.21 -6.85
C ALA A 200 30.06 -34.26 -6.55
N ASP A 201 29.47 -34.24 -5.37
CA ASP A 201 28.45 -35.20 -4.94
C ASP A 201 27.10 -34.90 -5.61
N PRO A 202 26.40 -35.92 -6.16
CA PRO A 202 25.05 -35.73 -6.70
C PRO A 202 24.05 -35.25 -5.63
N ASP A 203 24.19 -35.66 -4.38
CA ASP A 203 23.32 -35.32 -3.25
C ASP A 203 23.80 -34.07 -2.47
N ARG A 204 24.77 -33.33 -3.02
CA ARG A 204 25.40 -32.17 -2.35
C ARG A 204 24.41 -31.15 -1.77
N ALA A 205 23.29 -30.91 -2.45
CA ALA A 205 22.28 -29.96 -2.01
C ALA A 205 21.64 -30.39 -0.69
N PHE A 206 21.31 -31.69 -0.58
CA PHE A 206 20.75 -32.28 0.63
C PHE A 206 21.81 -32.36 1.75
N LEU A 207 23.03 -32.79 1.43
CA LEU A 207 24.11 -32.94 2.42
C LEU A 207 24.53 -31.59 3.00
N LEU A 208 24.78 -30.59 2.15
CA LEU A 208 25.09 -29.23 2.62
C LEU A 208 23.89 -28.62 3.35
N GLY A 209 22.67 -28.85 2.87
CA GLY A 209 21.47 -28.37 3.53
C GLY A 209 21.31 -28.91 4.95
N ALA A 210 21.63 -30.19 5.15
CA ALA A 210 21.66 -30.83 6.47
C ALA A 210 22.73 -30.26 7.40
N GLY A 211 23.93 -29.99 6.88
CA GLY A 211 24.97 -29.30 7.64
C GLY A 211 24.54 -27.89 8.09
N VAL A 212 23.98 -27.11 7.16
CA VAL A 212 23.48 -25.75 7.45
C VAL A 212 22.36 -25.80 8.48
N ALA A 213 21.38 -26.71 8.31
CA ALA A 213 20.27 -26.86 9.24
C ALA A 213 20.74 -27.26 10.65
N ALA A 214 21.76 -28.12 10.75
CA ALA A 214 22.37 -28.48 12.03
C ALA A 214 23.10 -27.30 12.68
N SER A 215 23.86 -26.51 11.91
CA SER A 215 24.62 -25.36 12.43
C SER A 215 23.73 -24.23 12.97
N ILE A 216 22.54 -24.02 12.38
CA ILE A 216 21.57 -23.01 12.86
C ILE A 216 20.65 -23.53 13.96
N ALA A 217 20.64 -24.83 14.24
CA ALA A 217 19.77 -25.46 15.22
C ALA A 217 19.87 -24.90 16.66
N PRO A 218 21.06 -24.51 17.17
CA PRO A 218 21.21 -23.99 18.52
C PRO A 218 20.61 -22.60 18.75
N ALA A 219 20.26 -21.87 17.68
CA ALA A 219 19.79 -20.50 17.80
C ALA A 219 18.41 -20.39 18.46
N VAL A 220 18.26 -19.40 19.34
CA VAL A 220 17.08 -19.23 20.20
C VAL A 220 16.00 -18.37 19.53
N ASN A 221 16.40 -17.48 18.61
CA ASN A 221 15.50 -16.60 17.86
C ASN A 221 15.89 -16.52 16.37
N TRP A 222 15.06 -15.84 15.57
CA TRP A 222 15.26 -15.75 14.12
C TRP A 222 16.46 -14.88 13.75
N SER A 223 16.68 -13.79 14.48
CA SER A 223 17.84 -12.91 14.28
C SER A 223 19.17 -13.65 14.49
N GLU A 224 19.26 -14.50 15.52
CA GLU A 224 20.43 -15.35 15.77
C GLU A 224 20.62 -16.41 14.67
N LYS A 225 19.52 -17.00 14.17
CA LYS A 225 19.59 -17.90 13.00
C LYS A 225 20.16 -17.20 11.78
N ILE A 226 19.70 -15.99 11.49
CA ILE A 226 20.23 -15.18 10.38
C ILE A 226 21.70 -14.85 10.64
N ALA A 227 22.09 -14.49 11.85
CA ALA A 227 23.49 -14.22 12.19
C ALA A 227 24.39 -15.43 11.91
N ARG A 228 23.98 -16.63 12.33
CA ARG A 228 24.70 -17.88 12.04
C ARG A 228 24.77 -18.20 10.55
N LEU A 229 23.69 -17.97 9.80
CA LEU A 229 23.70 -18.10 8.34
C LEU A 229 24.70 -17.15 7.68
N LEU A 230 24.81 -15.92 8.18
CA LEU A 230 25.80 -14.94 7.71
C LEU A 230 27.22 -15.31 8.12
N ASP A 231 27.43 -15.91 9.29
CA ASP A 231 28.73 -16.46 9.70
C ASP A 231 29.20 -17.57 8.73
N LEU A 232 28.26 -18.44 8.31
CA LEU A 232 28.54 -19.44 7.28
C LEU A 232 28.82 -18.79 5.91
N ALA A 233 28.12 -17.71 5.57
CA ALA A 233 28.35 -16.99 4.31
C ALA A 233 29.74 -16.34 4.27
N ASP A 234 30.20 -15.77 5.40
CA ASP A 234 31.55 -15.22 5.54
C ASP A 234 32.61 -16.33 5.45
N ALA A 235 32.30 -17.53 5.94
CA ALA A 235 33.14 -18.72 5.87
C ALA A 235 32.98 -19.52 4.55
N ALA A 236 32.25 -19.00 3.55
CA ALA A 236 32.04 -19.68 2.28
C ALA A 236 33.37 -19.86 1.52
N PRO A 237 33.52 -20.95 0.74
CA PRO A 237 34.76 -21.23 0.03
C PRO A 237 35.05 -20.17 -1.04
N THR A 238 36.31 -20.13 -1.49
CA THR A 238 36.75 -19.24 -2.59
C THR A 238 36.64 -19.90 -3.96
N GLU A 239 36.63 -21.25 -4.02
CA GLU A 239 36.42 -21.98 -5.27
C GLU A 239 35.01 -21.70 -5.81
N PRO A 240 34.87 -21.23 -7.08
CA PRO A 240 33.59 -20.73 -7.59
C PRO A 240 32.42 -21.71 -7.53
N ARG A 241 32.62 -22.99 -7.88
CA ARG A 241 31.52 -23.97 -7.91
C ARG A 241 31.03 -24.32 -6.50
N ALA A 242 31.95 -24.55 -5.58
CA ALA A 242 31.69 -24.82 -4.17
C ALA A 242 31.05 -23.60 -3.51
N ARG A 243 31.48 -22.38 -3.87
CA ARG A 243 30.92 -21.13 -3.36
C ARG A 243 29.46 -20.98 -3.74
N VAL A 244 29.12 -21.21 -5.01
CA VAL A 244 27.72 -21.15 -5.47
C VAL A 244 26.86 -22.18 -4.74
N ALA A 245 27.33 -23.42 -4.59
CA ALA A 245 26.61 -24.47 -3.87
C ALA A 245 26.40 -24.13 -2.38
N ALA A 246 27.45 -23.61 -1.73
CA ALA A 246 27.43 -23.18 -0.34
C ALA A 246 26.44 -22.03 -0.10
N LEU A 247 26.54 -20.96 -0.89
CA LEU A 247 25.64 -19.81 -0.77
C LEU A 247 24.18 -20.19 -1.09
N SER A 248 23.96 -21.07 -2.07
CA SER A 248 22.62 -21.59 -2.38
C SER A 248 22.00 -22.38 -1.21
N ALA A 249 22.81 -23.11 -0.44
CA ALA A 249 22.33 -23.84 0.74
C ALA A 249 21.97 -22.90 1.91
N ILE A 250 22.67 -21.76 2.04
CA ILE A 250 22.38 -20.71 3.04
C ILE A 250 21.16 -19.88 2.64
N GLU A 251 21.03 -19.56 1.36
CA GLU A 251 20.02 -18.65 0.84
C GLU A 251 18.60 -19.15 1.07
N GLN A 252 18.39 -20.47 1.00
CA GLN A 252 17.07 -21.09 1.16
C GLN A 252 16.46 -20.82 2.56
N PRO A 253 17.07 -21.24 3.68
CA PRO A 253 16.53 -20.93 5.00
C PRO A 253 16.50 -19.43 5.27
N LEU A 254 17.45 -18.66 4.74
CA LEU A 254 17.46 -17.21 4.87
C LEU A 254 16.20 -16.59 4.23
N ALA A 255 15.87 -16.97 3.00
CA ALA A 255 14.67 -16.50 2.31
C ALA A 255 13.37 -16.91 3.03
N GLU A 256 13.32 -18.12 3.58
CA GLU A 256 12.16 -18.61 4.36
C GLU A 256 11.95 -17.81 5.65
N ILE A 257 13.02 -17.54 6.41
CA ILE A 257 12.95 -16.72 7.64
C ILE A 257 12.45 -15.31 7.31
N ILE A 258 13.07 -14.69 6.30
CA ILE A 258 12.79 -13.31 5.87
C ILE A 258 11.38 -13.15 5.27
N GLY A 259 10.92 -14.15 4.52
CA GLY A 259 9.56 -14.20 4.00
C GLY A 259 8.51 -14.24 5.12
N SER A 260 8.82 -14.86 6.25
CA SER A 260 7.89 -14.98 7.38
C SER A 260 7.70 -13.67 8.15
N ARG A 261 6.46 -13.40 8.61
CA ARG A 261 6.16 -12.19 9.40
C ARG A 261 7.00 -12.11 10.67
N ALA A 262 7.13 -13.23 11.36
CA ALA A 262 7.87 -13.34 12.61
C ALA A 262 9.37 -13.14 12.42
N GLY A 263 9.97 -13.76 11.40
CA GLY A 263 11.42 -13.66 11.16
C GLY A 263 11.86 -12.24 10.84
N MET A 264 11.13 -11.54 9.98
CA MET A 264 11.43 -10.14 9.68
C MET A 264 11.24 -9.20 10.87
N ALA A 265 10.18 -9.39 11.65
CA ALA A 265 9.92 -8.55 12.82
C ALA A 265 10.99 -8.72 13.90
N ASP A 266 11.51 -9.94 14.05
CA ASP A 266 12.62 -10.25 14.96
C ASP A 266 13.96 -9.71 14.45
N LEU A 267 14.23 -9.80 13.13
CA LEU A 267 15.43 -9.22 12.51
C LEU A 267 15.52 -7.71 12.69
N LEU A 268 14.40 -7.01 12.45
CA LEU A 268 14.36 -5.55 12.44
C LEU A 268 14.02 -4.95 13.82
N ASP A 269 13.77 -5.78 14.83
CA ASP A 269 13.25 -5.39 16.15
C ASP A 269 11.96 -4.53 16.06
N THR A 270 11.09 -4.84 15.10
CA THR A 270 9.87 -4.07 14.83
C THR A 270 8.61 -4.70 15.43
N THR A 271 8.76 -5.63 16.37
CA THR A 271 7.61 -6.31 17.02
C THR A 271 6.63 -5.32 17.68
N LYS A 272 7.10 -4.15 18.10
CA LYS A 272 6.30 -3.05 18.66
C LYS A 272 6.07 -1.88 17.69
N GLY A 273 6.68 -1.94 16.51
CA GLY A 273 6.61 -0.90 15.50
C GLY A 273 5.32 -0.95 14.69
N ASP A 274 4.93 0.20 14.14
CA ASP A 274 3.88 0.26 13.14
C ASP A 274 4.36 -0.28 11.77
N LEU A 275 3.40 -0.44 10.86
CA LEU A 275 3.67 -1.00 9.53
C LEU A 275 4.56 -0.07 8.70
N GLY A 276 4.38 1.25 8.83
CA GLY A 276 5.21 2.25 8.13
C GLY A 276 6.69 2.11 8.47
N HIS A 277 7.00 1.99 9.76
CA HIS A 277 8.37 1.79 10.24
C HIS A 277 8.96 0.47 9.74
N THR A 278 8.18 -0.61 9.77
CA THR A 278 8.63 -1.92 9.27
C THR A 278 8.91 -1.89 7.76
N LEU A 279 8.04 -1.25 6.96
CA LEU A 279 8.24 -1.10 5.52
C LEU A 279 9.44 -0.22 5.18
N ALA A 280 9.68 0.85 5.94
CA ALA A 280 10.84 1.71 5.79
C ALA A 280 12.14 0.93 6.05
N ALA A 281 12.19 0.17 7.14
CA ALA A 281 13.31 -0.70 7.47
C ALA A 281 13.57 -1.77 6.38
N MET A 282 12.53 -2.45 5.87
CA MET A 282 12.66 -3.41 4.76
C MET A 282 13.14 -2.76 3.45
N THR A 283 12.68 -1.55 3.17
CA THR A 283 13.09 -0.78 1.99
C THR A 283 14.56 -0.39 2.10
N ARG A 284 15.02 0.05 3.28
CA ARG A 284 16.44 0.34 3.51
C ARG A 284 17.30 -0.92 3.46
N LEU A 285 16.83 -2.03 4.01
CA LEU A 285 17.52 -3.34 4.02
C LEU A 285 17.92 -3.79 2.62
N THR A 286 17.05 -3.56 1.62
CA THR A 286 17.26 -3.97 0.21
C THR A 286 17.66 -2.83 -0.73
N GLY A 287 17.54 -1.59 -0.27
CA GLY A 287 17.78 -0.35 -1.02
C GLY A 287 19.20 -0.13 -1.52
N GLY A 288 20.16 -0.79 -0.90
CA GLY A 288 21.58 -0.66 -1.25
C GLY A 288 22.05 0.80 -1.27
N ALA A 289 22.99 1.10 -2.16
CA ALA A 289 23.60 2.44 -2.25
C ALA A 289 22.61 3.54 -2.66
N ALA A 290 21.57 3.22 -3.43
CA ALA A 290 20.61 4.20 -3.92
C ALA A 290 19.78 4.82 -2.77
N VAL A 291 19.25 3.97 -1.88
CA VAL A 291 18.48 4.44 -0.72
C VAL A 291 19.39 5.14 0.30
N GLU A 292 20.60 4.65 0.52
CA GLU A 292 21.57 5.33 1.39
C GLU A 292 21.98 6.71 0.87
N ALA A 293 22.15 6.87 -0.45
CA ALA A 293 22.39 8.17 -1.06
C ALA A 293 21.18 9.11 -0.87
N LEU A 294 19.97 8.59 -1.06
CA LEU A 294 18.74 9.36 -0.87
C LEU A 294 18.59 9.84 0.59
N ILE A 295 18.87 8.99 1.59
CA ILE A 295 18.85 9.34 3.01
C ILE A 295 19.82 10.49 3.33
N ARG A 296 20.97 10.58 2.64
CA ARG A 296 21.95 11.66 2.82
C ARG A 296 21.48 12.99 2.23
N ILE A 297 20.67 12.97 1.18
CA ILE A 297 20.24 14.17 0.44
C ILE A 297 18.88 14.68 0.96
N GLU A 298 17.93 13.78 1.17
CA GLU A 298 16.53 14.11 1.47
C GLU A 298 16.21 13.96 2.96
N ALA A 299 15.95 15.09 3.63
CA ALA A 299 15.66 15.12 5.06
C ALA A 299 14.37 14.35 5.43
N SER A 300 13.35 14.39 4.57
CA SER A 300 12.09 13.66 4.76
C SER A 300 12.30 12.14 4.74
N VAL A 301 13.13 11.66 3.81
CA VAL A 301 13.48 10.23 3.72
C VAL A 301 14.28 9.82 4.94
N ARG A 302 15.26 10.63 5.37
CA ARG A 302 16.03 10.37 6.60
C ARG A 302 15.16 10.27 7.84
N ALA A 303 14.14 11.12 7.97
CA ALA A 303 13.24 11.10 9.13
C ALA A 303 12.38 9.82 9.19
N CYS A 304 12.07 9.21 8.04
CA CYS A 304 11.23 8.01 7.97
C CYS A 304 12.02 6.70 7.95
N MET A 305 13.29 6.71 7.52
CA MET A 305 14.11 5.52 7.33
C MET A 305 14.94 5.20 8.57
N PRO A 306 14.59 4.15 9.35
CA PRO A 306 15.34 3.81 10.56
C PRO A 306 16.74 3.31 10.24
N ASP A 307 17.67 3.49 11.17
CA ASP A 307 19.01 2.91 11.09
C ASP A 307 18.96 1.40 11.28
N LEU A 308 19.65 0.70 10.37
CA LEU A 308 19.86 -0.73 10.50
C LEU A 308 21.03 -0.97 11.44
N SER A 309 20.88 -1.91 12.36
CA SER A 309 21.93 -2.31 13.30
C SER A 309 22.09 -3.83 13.35
N GLY A 310 23.19 -4.29 13.96
CA GLY A 310 23.46 -5.72 14.19
C GLY A 310 23.29 -6.58 12.94
N THR A 311 22.54 -7.66 13.08
CA THR A 311 22.28 -8.65 12.02
C THR A 311 21.59 -8.04 10.80
N ALA A 312 20.67 -7.09 10.98
CA ALA A 312 19.97 -6.44 9.87
C ALA A 312 20.91 -5.61 9.00
N LYS A 313 21.86 -4.90 9.62
CA LYS A 313 22.88 -4.14 8.87
C LYS A 313 23.79 -5.07 8.08
N ARG A 314 24.27 -6.15 8.71
CA ARG A 314 25.14 -7.14 8.06
C ARG A 314 24.44 -7.83 6.89
N LEU A 315 23.16 -8.18 7.03
CA LEU A 315 22.36 -8.70 5.92
C LEU A 315 22.21 -7.66 4.81
N SER A 316 21.98 -6.39 5.13
CA SER A 316 21.88 -5.31 4.14
C SER A 316 23.14 -5.20 3.29
N ASP A 317 24.33 -5.35 3.90
CA ASP A 317 25.60 -5.28 3.20
C ASP A 317 25.77 -6.45 2.21
N TRP A 318 25.39 -7.66 2.62
CA TRP A 318 25.32 -8.84 1.73
C TRP A 318 24.32 -8.64 0.57
N LEU A 319 23.13 -8.10 0.86
CA LEU A 319 22.12 -7.80 -0.16
C LEU A 319 22.52 -6.62 -1.07
N GLY A 320 23.55 -5.86 -0.71
CA GLY A 320 24.19 -4.83 -1.53
C GLY A 320 25.02 -5.41 -2.68
N GLY A 321 25.46 -6.66 -2.59
CA GLY A 321 26.14 -7.39 -3.66
C GLY A 321 25.19 -8.13 -4.61
N ASP A 322 25.75 -9.06 -5.38
CA ASP A 322 25.02 -9.92 -6.32
C ASP A 322 24.46 -11.20 -5.64
N ASP A 323 24.97 -11.53 -4.45
CA ASP A 323 24.57 -12.69 -3.67
C ASP A 323 23.13 -12.57 -3.13
N PHE A 324 22.51 -13.71 -2.79
CA PHE A 324 21.15 -13.79 -2.22
C PHE A 324 19.99 -13.15 -3.02
N PRO A 325 19.88 -13.38 -4.35
CA PRO A 325 18.79 -12.84 -5.17
C PRO A 325 17.38 -13.27 -4.72
N THR A 326 17.22 -14.49 -4.23
CA THR A 326 15.96 -15.05 -3.70
C THR A 326 15.53 -14.33 -2.43
N VAL A 327 16.48 -13.95 -1.57
CA VAL A 327 16.21 -13.18 -0.35
C VAL A 327 15.74 -11.77 -0.72
N ARG A 328 16.40 -11.11 -1.68
CA ARG A 328 15.93 -9.83 -2.22
C ARG A 328 14.50 -9.93 -2.75
N LYS A 329 14.22 -10.97 -3.55
CA LYS A 329 12.89 -11.23 -4.09
C LYS A 329 11.83 -11.41 -2.99
N ALA A 330 12.13 -12.21 -1.96
CA ALA A 330 11.21 -12.44 -0.85
C ALA A 330 10.87 -11.15 -0.08
N ILE A 331 11.84 -10.26 0.12
CA ILE A 331 11.61 -8.95 0.76
C ILE A 331 10.76 -8.06 -0.15
N ALA A 332 11.06 -8.03 -1.45
CA ALA A 332 10.35 -7.24 -2.45
C ALA A 332 8.85 -7.63 -2.55
N GLU A 333 8.56 -8.93 -2.68
CA GLU A 333 7.20 -9.47 -2.71
C GLU A 333 6.43 -9.11 -1.44
N ARG A 334 7.11 -9.10 -0.30
CA ARG A 334 6.50 -8.73 0.97
C ARG A 334 6.22 -7.24 1.09
N VAL A 335 7.15 -6.38 0.64
CA VAL A 335 6.93 -4.94 0.56
C VAL A 335 5.69 -4.65 -0.30
N LEU A 336 5.58 -5.29 -1.47
CA LEU A 336 4.40 -5.18 -2.32
C LEU A 336 3.12 -5.67 -1.64
N THR A 337 3.16 -6.81 -0.98
CA THR A 337 2.01 -7.39 -0.28
C THR A 337 1.49 -6.45 0.81
N GLU A 338 2.38 -5.90 1.63
CA GLU A 338 2.02 -5.00 2.71
C GLU A 338 1.60 -3.60 2.20
N LEU A 339 2.17 -3.12 1.08
CA LEU A 339 1.73 -1.87 0.43
C LEU A 339 0.33 -1.99 -0.17
N ASN A 340 -0.01 -3.13 -0.79
CA ASN A 340 -1.36 -3.40 -1.30
C ASN A 340 -2.35 -3.78 -0.19
N GLY A 341 -1.86 -4.04 1.03
CA GLY A 341 -2.69 -4.36 2.19
C GLY A 341 -3.52 -3.17 2.68
N VAL A 342 -4.61 -3.48 3.40
CA VAL A 342 -5.54 -2.50 3.98
C VAL A 342 -5.10 -1.93 5.32
N ARG A 343 -4.08 -2.52 5.95
CA ARG A 343 -3.58 -2.09 7.26
C ARG A 343 -2.88 -0.73 7.13
N ARG A 344 -3.29 0.25 7.95
CA ARG A 344 -2.70 1.60 8.03
C ARG A 344 -1.18 1.55 8.29
N LEU A 345 -0.42 2.46 7.66
CA LEU A 345 1.02 2.60 7.91
C LEU A 345 1.27 3.19 9.30
N LYS A 346 0.55 4.26 9.65
CA LYS A 346 0.62 4.97 10.93
C LYS A 346 -0.79 5.13 11.50
N PRO A 347 -1.31 4.11 12.22
CA PRO A 347 -2.69 4.12 12.69
C PRO A 347 -3.04 5.28 13.62
N SER A 348 -2.06 5.79 14.38
CA SER A 348 -2.23 6.88 15.35
C SER A 348 -1.90 8.27 14.80
N ASP A 349 -1.39 8.37 13.58
CA ASP A 349 -0.89 9.63 13.01
C ASP A 349 -1.07 9.65 11.48
N ALA A 350 -2.13 10.31 11.02
CA ALA A 350 -2.45 10.40 9.61
C ALA A 350 -1.49 11.32 8.82
N GLU A 351 -0.89 12.33 9.45
CA GLU A 351 0.09 13.19 8.77
C GLU A 351 1.39 12.40 8.53
N ALA A 352 1.89 11.71 9.56
CA ALA A 352 3.04 10.83 9.42
C ALA A 352 2.79 9.70 8.41
N GLU A 353 1.55 9.22 8.25
CA GLU A 353 1.22 8.22 7.20
C GLU A 353 1.50 8.75 5.79
N ILE A 354 1.16 10.00 5.51
CA ILE A 354 1.41 10.64 4.20
C ILE A 354 2.91 10.80 3.98
N GLU A 355 3.64 11.24 5.00
CA GLU A 355 5.11 11.39 4.94
C GLU A 355 5.81 10.06 4.68
N TYR A 356 5.43 9.00 5.42
CA TYR A 356 5.97 7.66 5.21
C TYR A 356 5.65 7.13 3.82
N LEU A 357 4.43 7.34 3.32
CA LEU A 357 4.07 6.89 1.97
C LEU A 357 4.94 7.58 0.91
N ARG A 358 5.17 8.90 1.04
CA ARG A 358 6.04 9.66 0.13
C ARG A 358 7.48 9.19 0.20
N SER A 359 8.05 9.05 1.39
CA SER A 359 9.42 8.60 1.60
C SER A 359 9.66 7.19 1.07
N LEU A 360 8.68 6.28 1.24
CA LEU A 360 8.69 4.94 0.67
C LEU A 360 8.63 5.00 -0.87
N ALA A 361 7.77 5.84 -1.45
CA ALA A 361 7.66 5.99 -2.90
C ALA A 361 8.97 6.47 -3.52
N MET A 362 9.60 7.49 -2.93
CA MET A 362 10.90 8.01 -3.39
C MET A 362 11.98 6.92 -3.29
N SER A 363 12.04 6.20 -2.17
CA SER A 363 13.09 5.20 -1.92
C SER A 363 12.95 3.95 -2.80
N LEU A 364 11.73 3.45 -2.97
CA LEU A 364 11.47 2.31 -3.86
C LEU A 364 11.70 2.68 -5.32
N THR A 365 11.34 3.89 -5.73
CA THR A 365 11.63 4.38 -7.09
C THR A 365 13.12 4.54 -7.32
N ALA A 366 13.88 5.06 -6.34
CA ALA A 366 15.33 5.18 -6.43
C ALA A 366 16.04 3.81 -6.53
N ALA A 367 15.44 2.77 -5.94
CA ALA A 367 15.95 1.39 -5.99
C ALA A 367 15.22 0.50 -7.01
N ALA A 368 14.47 1.10 -7.94
CA ALA A 368 13.78 0.37 -9.00
C ALA A 368 14.76 -0.44 -9.86
N GLY A 369 14.33 -1.60 -10.35
CA GLY A 369 15.16 -2.55 -11.09
C GLY A 369 16.05 -3.43 -10.20
N ARG A 370 16.40 -2.99 -8.99
CA ARG A 370 17.10 -3.82 -7.99
C ARG A 370 16.14 -4.59 -7.09
N ILE A 371 15.09 -3.91 -6.62
CA ILE A 371 14.12 -4.48 -5.68
C ILE A 371 12.86 -4.93 -6.44
N LEU A 372 12.29 -4.01 -7.23
CA LEU A 372 11.00 -4.17 -7.91
C LEU A 372 11.03 -3.49 -9.27
N GLN A 373 10.15 -3.93 -10.18
CA GLN A 373 9.91 -3.22 -11.44
C GLN A 373 9.17 -1.91 -11.16
N ALA A 374 9.41 -0.90 -12.00
CA ALA A 374 8.82 0.44 -11.81
C ALA A 374 7.29 0.39 -11.89
N GLU A 375 6.75 -0.47 -12.76
CA GLU A 375 5.33 -0.67 -12.96
C GLU A 375 4.65 -1.24 -11.71
N ASP A 376 5.27 -2.23 -11.06
CA ASP A 376 4.75 -2.85 -9.84
C ASP A 376 4.72 -1.84 -8.68
N ILE A 377 5.76 -1.01 -8.57
CA ILE A 377 5.84 0.07 -7.58
C ILE A 377 4.68 1.05 -7.82
N GLN A 378 4.52 1.53 -9.06
CA GLN A 378 3.47 2.50 -9.41
C GLN A 378 2.06 1.93 -9.13
N ALA A 379 1.83 0.66 -9.46
CA ALA A 379 0.57 -0.02 -9.20
C ALA A 379 0.29 -0.12 -7.68
N ALA A 380 1.27 -0.56 -6.88
CA ALA A 380 1.13 -0.68 -5.43
C ALA A 380 0.79 0.66 -4.77
N PHE A 381 1.48 1.74 -5.16
CA PHE A 381 1.19 3.07 -4.62
C PHE A 381 -0.13 3.67 -5.11
N THR A 382 -0.58 3.32 -6.31
CA THR A 382 -1.91 3.69 -6.79
C THR A 382 -3.00 3.00 -5.96
N THR A 383 -2.84 1.70 -5.68
CA THR A 383 -3.74 0.96 -4.77
C THR A 383 -3.73 1.59 -3.38
N ARG A 384 -2.55 1.87 -2.83
CA ARG A 384 -2.40 2.44 -1.49
C ARG A 384 -2.94 3.86 -1.37
N SER A 385 -2.82 4.67 -2.42
CA SER A 385 -3.38 6.03 -2.44
C SER A 385 -4.91 6.03 -2.29
N LYS A 386 -5.60 4.97 -2.71
CA LYS A 386 -7.05 4.83 -2.54
C LYS A 386 -7.45 4.81 -1.06
N THR A 387 -6.67 4.15 -0.20
CA THR A 387 -7.00 4.06 1.23
C THR A 387 -6.84 5.40 1.96
N LEU A 388 -5.99 6.30 1.45
CA LEU A 388 -5.84 7.65 1.99
C LEU A 388 -7.02 8.58 1.65
N LEU A 389 -7.91 8.17 0.75
CA LEU A 389 -9.05 8.96 0.29
C LEU A 389 -10.40 8.46 0.82
N ASN A 390 -10.35 7.47 1.72
CA ASN A 390 -11.53 6.97 2.44
C ASN A 390 -11.97 8.00 3.49
N GLY A 391 -13.28 8.10 3.74
CA GLY A 391 -13.86 9.05 4.72
C GLY A 391 -13.18 8.97 6.08
N ASP A 392 -13.05 7.76 6.64
CA ASP A 392 -12.39 7.54 7.95
C ASP A 392 -10.95 8.06 8.01
N PHE A 393 -10.19 7.98 6.91
CA PHE A 393 -8.84 8.52 6.85
C PHE A 393 -8.86 10.04 6.81
N ILE A 394 -9.72 10.63 5.98
CA ILE A 394 -9.88 12.08 5.85
C ILE A 394 -10.32 12.69 7.19
N ASP A 395 -11.30 12.09 7.85
CA ASP A 395 -11.78 12.55 9.16
C ASP A 395 -10.68 12.49 10.21
N SER A 396 -9.88 11.40 10.21
CA SER A 396 -8.70 11.27 11.07
C SER A 396 -7.59 12.29 10.75
N LEU A 397 -7.44 12.69 9.49
CA LEU A 397 -6.41 13.63 9.04
C LEU A 397 -6.79 15.07 9.36
N LEU A 398 -8.04 15.46 9.12
CA LEU A 398 -8.53 16.81 9.37
C LEU A 398 -8.68 17.09 10.86
N GLY A 399 -9.10 16.08 11.65
CA GLY A 399 -9.35 16.27 13.08
C GLY A 399 -10.57 17.17 13.33
N ARG A 400 -10.67 17.76 14.53
CA ARG A 400 -11.86 18.56 14.94
C ARG A 400 -11.59 20.04 15.19
N ASP A 401 -10.34 20.43 15.44
CA ASP A 401 -10.01 21.77 15.95
C ASP A 401 -9.36 22.70 14.91
N ARG A 402 -9.41 22.34 13.62
CA ARG A 402 -8.76 23.10 12.55
C ARG A 402 -9.71 24.10 11.89
N SER A 403 -9.13 25.19 11.37
CA SER A 403 -9.86 26.11 10.48
C SER A 403 -10.10 25.48 9.10
N SER A 404 -11.14 25.93 8.38
CA SER A 404 -11.41 25.42 7.02
C SER A 404 -10.25 25.72 6.06
N TYR A 405 -9.54 26.84 6.30
CA TYR A 405 -8.34 27.18 5.54
C TYR A 405 -7.21 26.15 5.72
N GLU A 406 -6.98 25.70 6.95
CA GLU A 406 -5.97 24.67 7.24
C GLU A 406 -6.39 23.30 6.70
N GLU A 407 -7.67 22.94 6.83
CA GLU A 407 -8.23 21.71 6.27
C GLU A 407 -7.98 21.65 4.75
N ILE A 408 -8.26 22.73 4.01
CA ILE A 408 -7.99 22.80 2.56
C ILE A 408 -6.49 22.65 2.27
N LYS A 409 -5.60 23.30 3.04
CA LYS A 409 -4.14 23.14 2.84
C LYS A 409 -3.69 21.70 3.03
N ILE A 410 -4.22 21.01 4.04
CA ILE A 410 -3.92 19.60 4.30
C ILE A 410 -4.43 18.73 3.15
N LEU A 411 -5.64 18.99 2.64
CA LEU A 411 -6.18 18.27 1.49
C LEU A 411 -5.38 18.52 0.21
N ILE A 412 -4.83 19.71 0.00
CA ILE A 412 -3.94 19.99 -1.14
C ILE A 412 -2.65 19.17 -1.00
N ARG A 413 -2.04 19.13 0.19
CA ARG A 413 -0.87 18.29 0.47
C ARG A 413 -1.18 16.80 0.28
N LEU A 414 -2.36 16.34 0.69
CA LEU A 414 -2.79 14.98 0.43
C LEU A 414 -2.90 14.73 -1.08
N ALA A 415 -3.52 15.65 -1.82
CA ALA A 415 -3.63 15.57 -3.27
C ALA A 415 -2.25 15.47 -3.93
N GLU A 416 -1.23 16.22 -3.48
CA GLU A 416 0.15 16.13 -3.96
C GLU A 416 0.75 14.72 -3.85
N ASN A 417 0.46 14.01 -2.75
CA ASN A 417 1.06 12.70 -2.45
C ASN A 417 0.25 11.50 -2.97
N VAL A 418 -0.95 11.73 -3.48
CA VAL A 418 -1.79 10.70 -4.09
C VAL A 418 -1.33 10.37 -5.52
N MET A 419 -1.25 9.08 -5.84
CA MET A 419 -0.96 8.57 -7.18
C MET A 419 -2.19 8.00 -7.89
N GLY A 420 -2.21 8.14 -9.22
CA GLY A 420 -3.25 7.63 -10.10
C GLY A 420 -4.37 8.63 -10.41
N ALA A 421 -4.79 8.70 -11.68
CA ALA A 421 -5.75 9.69 -12.16
C ALA A 421 -7.12 9.63 -11.45
N VAL A 422 -7.61 8.43 -11.15
CA VAL A 422 -8.89 8.25 -10.42
C VAL A 422 -8.79 8.76 -8.99
N ASN A 423 -7.66 8.51 -8.32
CA ASN A 423 -7.44 8.98 -6.96
C ASN A 423 -7.25 10.50 -6.92
N LYS A 424 -6.52 11.09 -7.89
CA LYS A 424 -6.41 12.55 -8.04
C LYS A 424 -7.78 13.21 -8.21
N ARG A 425 -8.64 12.69 -9.08
CA ARG A 425 -10.04 13.16 -9.22
C ARG A 425 -10.81 13.06 -7.91
N ASN A 426 -10.63 11.98 -7.16
CA ASN A 426 -11.33 11.82 -5.88
C ASN A 426 -10.82 12.81 -4.82
N ALA A 427 -9.50 13.09 -4.78
CA ALA A 427 -8.94 14.16 -3.95
C ALA A 427 -9.49 15.54 -4.35
N ALA A 428 -9.64 15.81 -5.65
CA ALA A 428 -10.27 17.03 -6.15
C ALA A 428 -11.72 17.18 -5.69
N ARG A 429 -12.50 16.09 -5.59
CA ARG A 429 -13.87 16.13 -5.03
C ARG A 429 -13.88 16.54 -3.57
N TRP A 430 -12.97 16.01 -2.75
CA TRP A 430 -12.82 16.42 -1.36
C TRP A 430 -12.47 17.90 -1.24
N LEU A 431 -11.52 18.37 -2.06
CA LEU A 431 -11.18 19.80 -2.15
C LEU A 431 -12.36 20.66 -2.57
N ASN A 432 -13.12 20.23 -3.59
CA ASN A 432 -14.31 20.95 -4.03
C ASN A 432 -15.36 21.08 -2.94
N GLY A 433 -15.62 19.99 -2.20
CA GLY A 433 -16.56 20.00 -1.08
C GLY A 433 -16.17 21.01 0.00
N ASN A 434 -14.87 21.10 0.33
CA ASN A 434 -14.36 22.02 1.35
C ASN A 434 -14.27 23.48 0.87
N ILE A 435 -13.81 23.72 -0.37
CA ILE A 435 -13.70 25.07 -0.95
C ILE A 435 -15.10 25.65 -1.23
N SER A 436 -16.06 24.82 -1.62
CA SER A 436 -17.44 25.25 -1.86
C SER A 436 -18.27 25.33 -0.58
N ALA A 437 -17.73 24.93 0.57
CA ALA A 437 -18.44 24.96 1.84
C ALA A 437 -18.68 26.40 2.30
N MET A 438 -19.90 26.66 2.80
CA MET A 438 -20.26 27.96 3.36
C MET A 438 -19.39 28.34 4.57
N ARG A 439 -18.88 27.34 5.31
CA ARG A 439 -17.97 27.54 6.44
C ARG A 439 -16.69 28.26 6.00
N PHE A 440 -16.04 27.75 4.95
CA PHE A 440 -14.83 28.36 4.39
C PHE A 440 -15.08 29.77 3.87
N GLU A 441 -16.18 29.98 3.13
CA GLU A 441 -16.55 31.32 2.64
C GLU A 441 -16.75 32.31 3.79
N LYS A 442 -17.46 31.91 4.85
CA LYS A 442 -17.68 32.74 6.05
C LYS A 442 -16.39 33.05 6.79
N GLU A 443 -15.56 32.04 7.07
CA GLU A 443 -14.28 32.22 7.75
C GLU A 443 -13.37 33.17 6.98
N MET A 444 -13.27 33.01 5.66
CA MET A 444 -12.44 33.89 4.83
C MET A 444 -12.95 35.33 4.75
N ARG A 445 -14.26 35.54 4.72
CA ARG A 445 -14.84 36.89 4.64
C ARG A 445 -14.87 37.61 5.99
N GLN A 446 -15.39 36.93 7.01
CA GLN A 446 -15.72 37.51 8.31
C GLN A 446 -14.65 37.24 9.39
N GLY A 447 -13.60 36.48 9.08
CA GLY A 447 -12.51 36.19 10.01
C GLY A 447 -11.75 37.45 10.47
N PRO A 448 -10.93 37.33 11.52
CA PRO A 448 -10.22 38.44 12.14
C PRO A 448 -9.10 39.04 11.28
N ASP A 449 -8.66 38.31 10.24
CA ASP A 449 -7.56 38.71 9.37
C ASP A 449 -7.86 39.96 8.53
N SER A 450 -6.80 40.72 8.23
CA SER A 450 -6.90 41.89 7.35
C SER A 450 -7.31 41.48 5.92
N PRO A 451 -7.97 42.35 5.15
CA PRO A 451 -8.35 42.04 3.76
C PRO A 451 -7.17 41.64 2.88
N VAL A 452 -6.02 42.28 3.06
CA VAL A 452 -4.77 41.96 2.33
C VAL A 452 -4.30 40.55 2.67
N THR A 453 -4.32 40.18 3.96
CA THR A 453 -3.94 38.84 4.42
C THR A 453 -4.85 37.78 3.82
N LYS A 454 -6.17 38.01 3.83
CA LYS A 454 -7.17 37.09 3.28
C LYS A 454 -7.00 36.86 1.79
N LEU A 455 -6.81 37.92 1.01
CA LEU A 455 -6.55 37.81 -0.43
C LEU A 455 -5.23 37.06 -0.71
N SER A 456 -4.18 37.34 0.05
CA SER A 456 -2.90 36.63 -0.06
C SER A 456 -3.03 35.14 0.29
N GLN A 457 -3.83 34.79 1.31
CA GLN A 457 -4.12 33.41 1.68
C GLN A 457 -4.82 32.66 0.53
N LEU A 458 -5.84 33.26 -0.11
CA LEU A 458 -6.54 32.68 -1.27
C LEU A 458 -5.59 32.50 -2.47
N ALA A 459 -4.75 33.50 -2.76
CA ALA A 459 -3.71 33.40 -3.78
C ALA A 459 -2.71 32.27 -3.50
N GLY A 460 -2.38 32.07 -2.22
CA GLY A 460 -1.55 30.96 -1.75
C GLY A 460 -2.20 29.60 -2.04
N LEU A 461 -3.50 29.45 -1.81
CA LEU A 461 -4.24 28.22 -2.10
C LEU A 461 -4.30 27.94 -3.61
N GLN A 462 -4.60 28.95 -4.45
CA GLN A 462 -4.60 28.77 -5.91
C GLN A 462 -3.23 28.27 -6.42
N ARG A 463 -2.14 28.89 -5.97
CA ARG A 463 -0.78 28.46 -6.37
C ARG A 463 -0.47 27.02 -5.95
N GLN A 464 -0.91 26.61 -4.76
CA GLN A 464 -0.73 25.24 -4.28
C GLN A 464 -1.62 24.26 -5.08
N LEU A 465 -2.88 24.61 -5.37
CA LEU A 465 -3.77 23.81 -6.21
C LEU A 465 -3.20 23.57 -7.61
N THR A 466 -2.66 24.60 -8.27
CA THR A 466 -2.03 24.44 -9.60
C THR A 466 -0.79 23.53 -9.55
N ARG A 467 -0.10 23.45 -8.41
CA ARG A 467 1.10 22.61 -8.22
C ARG A 467 0.79 21.23 -7.62
N SER A 468 -0.46 20.95 -7.28
CA SER A 468 -0.89 19.73 -6.59
C SER A 468 -0.84 18.44 -7.46
N GLY A 469 -0.59 18.61 -8.76
CA GLY A 469 -0.61 17.51 -9.73
C GLY A 469 -2.02 17.00 -10.06
N LEU A 470 -3.06 17.78 -9.74
CA LEU A 470 -4.40 17.60 -10.29
C LEU A 470 -4.41 17.97 -11.78
N VAL A 471 -5.31 17.34 -12.54
CA VAL A 471 -5.52 17.73 -13.95
C VAL A 471 -6.23 19.08 -14.01
N ARG A 472 -6.05 19.79 -15.13
CA ARG A 472 -6.53 21.15 -15.33
C ARG A 472 -8.03 21.28 -15.09
N GLU A 473 -8.79 20.32 -15.60
CA GLU A 473 -10.25 20.25 -15.48
C GLU A 473 -10.72 20.14 -14.02
N ASP A 474 -9.89 19.58 -13.13
CA ASP A 474 -10.22 19.38 -11.72
C ASP A 474 -9.84 20.59 -10.85
N TYR A 475 -8.72 21.27 -11.12
CA TYR A 475 -8.27 22.40 -10.28
C TYR A 475 -8.74 23.77 -10.76
N GLU A 476 -9.05 23.95 -12.06
CA GLU A 476 -9.51 25.25 -12.58
C GLU A 476 -10.82 25.74 -11.94
N PRO A 477 -11.88 24.91 -11.81
CA PRO A 477 -13.11 25.33 -11.16
C PRO A 477 -12.89 25.75 -9.70
N LEU A 478 -11.96 25.09 -8.99
CA LEU A 478 -11.57 25.44 -7.63
C LEU A 478 -10.88 26.80 -7.58
N CYS A 479 -9.99 27.08 -8.54
CA CYS A 479 -9.34 28.38 -8.65
C CYS A 479 -10.35 29.49 -8.94
N VAL A 480 -11.33 29.25 -9.81
CA VAL A 480 -12.42 30.21 -10.08
C VAL A 480 -13.19 30.52 -8.79
N LYS A 481 -13.61 29.50 -8.04
CA LYS A 481 -14.34 29.68 -6.77
C LYS A 481 -13.53 30.47 -5.74
N LEU A 482 -12.23 30.23 -5.62
CA LEU A 482 -11.34 31.04 -4.76
C LEU A 482 -11.26 32.51 -5.23
N GLY A 483 -11.25 32.74 -6.55
CA GLY A 483 -11.31 34.07 -7.14
C GLY A 483 -12.63 34.80 -6.83
N ASP A 484 -13.75 34.09 -6.87
CA ASP A 484 -15.07 34.63 -6.53
C ASP A 484 -15.17 35.03 -5.05
N ILE A 485 -14.64 34.21 -4.14
CA ILE A 485 -14.56 34.55 -2.71
C ILE A 485 -13.69 35.80 -2.52
N GLY A 486 -12.56 35.89 -3.25
CA GLY A 486 -11.75 37.10 -3.28
C GLY A 486 -12.54 38.34 -3.72
N ALA A 487 -13.40 38.19 -4.74
CA ALA A 487 -14.24 39.27 -5.24
C ALA A 487 -15.28 39.74 -4.22
N GLN A 488 -15.82 38.82 -3.41
CA GLN A 488 -16.71 39.15 -2.31
C GLN A 488 -15.96 39.91 -1.19
N ILE A 489 -14.75 39.46 -0.82
CA ILE A 489 -13.91 40.17 0.17
C ILE A 489 -13.59 41.58 -0.29
N GLU A 490 -13.23 41.76 -1.57
CA GLU A 490 -13.00 43.07 -2.15
C GLU A 490 -14.28 43.93 -2.15
N GLY A 491 -15.44 43.35 -2.45
CA GLY A 491 -16.72 44.05 -2.40
C GLY A 491 -17.08 44.56 -0.99
N ASP A 492 -16.85 43.73 0.03
CA ASP A 492 -17.13 44.05 1.43
C ASP A 492 -16.18 45.12 1.98
N THR A 493 -14.92 45.11 1.57
CA THR A 493 -13.85 45.93 2.17
C THR A 493 -13.46 47.15 1.34
N ARG A 494 -13.75 47.14 0.02
CA ARG A 494 -13.37 48.17 -0.96
C ARG A 494 -11.86 48.45 -0.98
N LEU A 495 -11.04 47.44 -0.75
CA LEU A 495 -9.59 47.57 -0.63
C LEU A 495 -8.95 48.19 -1.89
N LEU A 496 -9.38 47.84 -3.10
CA LEU A 496 -8.87 48.46 -4.33
C LEU A 496 -9.15 49.97 -4.36
N THR A 497 -10.33 50.40 -3.91
CA THR A 497 -10.67 51.83 -3.82
C THR A 497 -9.77 52.54 -2.81
N MET A 498 -9.51 51.90 -1.67
CA MET A 498 -8.60 52.42 -0.65
C MET A 498 -7.17 52.54 -1.18
N LEU A 499 -6.67 51.53 -1.90
CA LEU A 499 -5.33 51.54 -2.51
C LEU A 499 -5.19 52.64 -3.57
N VAL A 500 -6.20 52.84 -4.41
CA VAL A 500 -6.22 53.90 -5.43
C VAL A 500 -6.17 55.27 -4.77
N ARG A 501 -6.90 55.48 -3.66
CA ARG A 501 -7.00 56.76 -2.95
C ARG A 501 -5.95 56.97 -1.86
N ALA A 502 -5.09 55.99 -1.60
CA ALA A 502 -4.12 56.06 -0.52
C ALA A 502 -3.17 57.25 -0.70
N PRO A 503 -2.80 57.97 0.39
CA PRO A 503 -1.82 59.06 0.34
C PRO A 503 -0.40 58.49 0.27
N ALA A 504 -0.12 57.76 -0.81
CA ALA A 504 1.17 57.10 -1.07
C ALA A 504 1.67 57.43 -2.49
N PRO A 505 3.00 57.41 -2.73
CA PRO A 505 3.58 57.66 -4.04
C PRO A 505 2.94 56.79 -5.13
N LEU A 506 2.72 57.36 -6.32
CA LEU A 506 2.10 56.63 -7.43
C LEU A 506 2.81 55.31 -7.78
N PRO A 507 4.17 55.23 -7.81
CA PRO A 507 4.86 53.98 -8.08
C PRO A 507 4.55 52.88 -7.06
N HIS A 508 4.38 53.25 -5.79
CA HIS A 508 4.04 52.31 -4.73
C HIS A 508 2.62 51.74 -4.90
N ARG A 509 1.63 52.62 -5.15
CA ARG A 509 0.23 52.20 -5.41
C ARG A 509 0.13 51.29 -6.63
N LEU A 510 0.80 51.66 -7.72
CA LEU A 510 0.82 50.87 -8.96
C LEU A 510 1.49 49.51 -8.76
N THR A 511 2.56 49.43 -7.96
CA THR A 511 3.22 48.17 -7.64
C THR A 511 2.28 47.23 -6.88
N LEU A 512 1.54 47.73 -5.89
CA LEU A 512 0.57 46.92 -5.14
C LEU A 512 -0.58 46.42 -6.03
N LEU A 513 -1.14 47.29 -6.88
CA LEU A 513 -2.20 46.91 -7.83
C LEU A 513 -1.69 45.93 -8.89
N ALA A 514 -0.45 46.10 -9.36
CA ALA A 514 0.16 45.17 -10.30
C ALA A 514 0.38 43.78 -9.67
N LYS A 515 0.85 43.70 -8.43
CA LYS A 515 0.97 42.43 -7.69
C LYS A 515 -0.38 41.73 -7.49
N LEU A 516 -1.45 42.49 -7.23
CA LEU A 516 -2.81 41.95 -7.17
C LEU A 516 -3.27 41.44 -8.54
N ALA A 517 -3.02 42.21 -9.60
CA ALA A 517 -3.38 41.87 -10.97
C ALA A 517 -2.63 40.64 -11.54
N MET A 518 -1.43 40.36 -11.02
CA MET A 518 -0.63 39.20 -11.40
C MET A 518 -0.94 37.93 -10.60
N GLY A 519 -1.81 38.02 -9.58
CA GLY A 519 -2.13 36.90 -8.71
C GLY A 519 -1.10 36.62 -7.61
N GLU A 520 -0.22 37.59 -7.30
CA GLU A 520 0.84 37.41 -6.30
C GLU A 520 0.34 37.71 -4.88
N SER A 521 -0.36 38.83 -4.71
CA SER A 521 -0.91 39.30 -3.42
C SER A 521 -2.42 39.12 -3.28
N GLY A 522 -3.08 38.54 -4.28
CA GLY A 522 -4.51 38.26 -4.30
C GLY A 522 -4.83 37.14 -5.30
N PRO A 523 -6.01 36.49 -5.21
CA PRO A 523 -6.35 35.41 -6.11
C PRO A 523 -6.58 35.93 -7.55
N THR A 524 -6.25 35.11 -8.54
CA THR A 524 -6.62 35.36 -9.94
C THR A 524 -8.13 35.31 -10.12
N GLY A 525 -8.63 36.03 -11.13
CA GLY A 525 -10.07 36.17 -11.39
C GLY A 525 -10.54 37.61 -11.17
N PRO A 526 -11.78 37.84 -10.70
CA PRO A 526 -12.40 39.16 -10.77
C PRO A 526 -11.66 40.28 -10.01
N VAL A 527 -10.99 39.96 -8.89
CA VAL A 527 -10.18 40.96 -8.14
C VAL A 527 -8.94 41.35 -8.93
N ALA A 528 -8.23 40.38 -9.51
CA ALA A 528 -7.06 40.63 -10.33
C ALA A 528 -7.40 41.44 -11.59
N ASP A 529 -8.54 41.17 -12.22
CA ASP A 529 -9.01 41.90 -13.40
C ASP A 529 -9.37 43.35 -13.05
N LYS A 530 -10.07 43.57 -11.91
CA LYS A 530 -10.36 44.92 -11.39
C LYS A 530 -9.07 45.67 -11.03
N ALA A 531 -8.12 45.01 -10.36
CA ALA A 531 -6.83 45.59 -10.01
C ALA A 531 -6.04 46.01 -11.26
N ARG A 532 -6.07 45.17 -12.31
CA ARG A 532 -5.45 45.49 -13.61
C ARG A 532 -6.08 46.72 -14.25
N ALA A 533 -7.41 46.80 -14.26
CA ALA A 533 -8.12 47.94 -14.81
C ALA A 533 -7.78 49.24 -14.07
N GLU A 534 -7.79 49.22 -12.73
CA GLU A 534 -7.44 50.39 -11.91
C GLU A 534 -5.96 50.77 -12.02
N ALA A 535 -5.04 49.80 -12.11
CA ALA A 535 -3.62 50.06 -12.35
C ALA A 535 -3.39 50.78 -13.69
N LEU A 536 -4.00 50.29 -14.77
CA LEU A 536 -3.90 50.89 -16.10
C LEU A 536 -4.55 52.28 -16.15
N LYS A 537 -5.65 52.48 -15.41
CA LYS A 537 -6.31 53.78 -15.28
C LYS A 537 -5.44 54.80 -14.54
N LEU A 538 -4.85 54.41 -13.42
CA LEU A 538 -3.92 55.25 -12.64
C LEU A 538 -2.67 55.60 -13.45
N ALA A 539 -2.11 54.65 -14.20
CA ALA A 539 -0.94 54.89 -15.05
C ALA A 539 -1.21 55.85 -16.22
N ARG A 540 -2.48 56.05 -16.61
CA ARG A 540 -2.91 57.00 -17.65
C ARG A 540 -3.31 58.37 -17.09
N GLY A 541 -3.18 58.59 -15.79
CA GLY A 541 -3.53 59.86 -15.14
C GLY A 541 -2.59 61.02 -15.53
N PRO A 542 -3.06 62.28 -15.42
CA PRO A 542 -2.20 63.45 -15.62
C PRO A 542 -1.06 63.47 -14.57
N GLY A 543 0.18 63.74 -15.00
CA GLY A 543 1.38 63.70 -14.15
C GLY A 543 2.00 62.31 -13.93
N ALA A 544 1.28 61.23 -14.26
CA ALA A 544 1.76 59.87 -14.04
C ALA A 544 3.05 59.53 -14.81
N ARG A 545 3.24 60.11 -16.00
CA ARG A 545 4.44 59.88 -16.83
C ARG A 545 5.71 60.45 -16.20
N GLU A 546 5.61 61.57 -15.49
CA GLU A 546 6.73 62.22 -14.83
C GLU A 546 7.14 61.43 -13.58
N GLU A 547 6.18 61.07 -12.72
CA GLU A 547 6.43 60.24 -11.53
C GLU A 547 6.91 58.81 -11.88
N LEU A 548 6.49 58.25 -13.01
CA LEU A 548 6.92 56.91 -13.45
C LEU A 548 8.28 56.90 -14.14
N ALA A 549 8.75 58.03 -14.68
CA ALA A 549 10.08 58.12 -15.27
C ALA A 549 11.19 57.88 -14.23
N GLU A 550 10.92 58.23 -12.97
CA GLU A 550 11.83 58.03 -11.83
C GLU A 550 11.80 56.60 -11.27
N SER A 551 10.93 55.72 -11.78
CA SER A 551 10.78 54.33 -11.29
C SER A 551 10.70 53.30 -12.43
N PRO A 552 11.84 52.92 -13.03
CA PRO A 552 11.92 51.97 -14.15
C PRO A 552 11.29 50.59 -13.84
N GLN A 553 11.44 50.11 -12.60
CA GLN A 553 10.91 48.82 -12.16
C GLN A 553 9.37 48.77 -12.22
N THR A 554 8.69 49.87 -11.89
CA THR A 554 7.23 49.96 -11.96
C THR A 554 6.74 49.99 -13.41
N LEU A 555 7.50 50.61 -14.31
CA LEU A 555 7.21 50.59 -15.75
C LEU A 555 7.29 49.17 -16.33
N ASP A 556 8.28 48.37 -15.93
CA ASP A 556 8.39 46.98 -16.39
C ASP A 556 7.25 46.09 -15.86
N LEU A 557 6.83 46.31 -14.61
CA LEU A 557 5.62 45.71 -14.04
C LEU A 557 4.34 46.09 -14.82
N LEU A 558 4.20 47.34 -15.26
CA LEU A 558 3.05 47.75 -16.07
C LEU A 558 3.09 47.14 -17.48
N LYS A 559 4.27 46.99 -18.10
CA LYS A 559 4.43 46.30 -19.38
C LYS A 559 4.04 44.82 -19.29
N SER A 560 4.33 44.15 -18.17
CA SER A 560 3.93 42.75 -17.98
C SER A 560 2.40 42.58 -17.91
N LEU A 561 1.68 43.60 -17.41
CA LEU A 561 0.22 43.61 -17.39
C LEU A 561 -0.41 43.79 -18.78
N THR A 562 0.25 44.52 -19.69
CA THR A 562 -0.22 44.73 -21.06
C THR A 562 0.16 43.58 -22.00
N GLY A 563 1.28 42.88 -21.74
CA GLY A 563 1.75 41.75 -22.54
C GLY A 563 0.93 40.45 -22.40
N ARG A 564 0.19 40.26 -21.30
CA ARG A 564 -0.69 39.09 -21.06
C ARG A 564 -2.11 39.23 -21.63
N ALA A 565 -2.35 40.20 -22.52
CA ALA A 565 -3.64 40.44 -23.16
C ALA A 565 -3.78 39.75 -24.54
N ALA A 566 -2.88 38.84 -24.90
CA ALA A 566 -2.92 38.05 -26.14
C ALA A 566 -3.13 36.56 -25.84
#